data_AF-Q7NMZ5-F1
#
_entry.id   AF-Q7NMZ5-F1
#
_cell.length_a   1.000
_cell.length_b   1.000
_cell.length_c   1.000
_cell.angle_alpha   90.00
_cell.angle_beta   90.00
_cell.angle_gamma   90.00
#
_symmetry.space_group_name_H-M   'P 1'
#
loop_
_entity.id
_entity.type
_entity.pdbx_description
1 polymer ?
#
loop_
_entity_poly.entity_id
_entity_poly.type
_entity_poly.pdbx_seq_one_letter_code
_entity_poly.pdbx_strand_id
1 'polypeptide(L)'
;MDLSRDLALRAVALGNAPPERAERAQTGWDELRDAEETQGTFVRNREAVRSLQRQLVFLGYTTGAGPSSGATIDGRFGPGTERAVHTFQREHGLAVGNFDRKTAQSLVQAVAERATQLPATTLAQHTAILDGNLDRRTHLGIDHRSHLEAAAQGDGKEPVIPAKFLYALVQQESTGGTFSRPRWEGSFAGSLGAMQRELQGHRPTLDNLDPERNQVQIDELFERAGASSRRLPGVLARMAGDKPDSRAKLEAMRTFAAFESGQLRELSTTFGYGQIAGFQTLDRHWQQQAGRSGPQLLQALQSPDPKVQLDTLASFVRHGEDARGRHGGLLTAMQSGNCEQMAASHNGAAWRTYNPGYALNLNRFAREYEQSEQDRLPGAAVGLSTQDPFAEARKSAYARSRLQLFDTPAPRIPLSVEPPTPSL
;
A
#
# COMPACT_ATOMS: atom_id res chain seq x y z
N MET A 1 22.18 23.20 2.22
CA MET A 1 21.08 22.32 2.60
C MET A 1 21.72 21.24 3.43
N ASP A 2 21.63 21.39 4.73
CA ASP A 2 22.38 20.55 5.64
C ASP A 2 21.40 19.51 6.19
N LEU A 3 21.47 18.28 5.65
CA LEU A 3 20.65 17.18 6.15
C LEU A 3 20.96 16.87 7.62
N SER A 4 22.01 17.48 8.20
CA SER A 4 22.39 17.29 9.61
C SER A 4 21.75 18.27 10.59
N ARG A 5 21.14 19.38 10.14
CA ARG A 5 20.59 20.40 11.03
C ARG A 5 19.24 20.04 11.65
N ASP A 6 18.39 19.36 10.89
CA ASP A 6 17.09 18.91 11.36
C ASP A 6 17.16 17.39 11.62
N LEU A 7 17.02 16.99 12.89
CA LEU A 7 17.12 15.60 13.30
C LEU A 7 16.02 14.72 12.67
N ALA A 8 14.83 15.26 12.43
CA ALA A 8 13.72 14.54 11.83
C ALA A 8 13.98 14.33 10.33
N LEU A 9 14.42 15.37 9.63
CA LEU A 9 14.86 15.27 8.23
C LEU A 9 16.02 14.28 8.09
N ARG A 10 17.04 14.39 8.95
CA ARG A 10 18.19 13.48 8.97
C ARG A 10 17.75 12.03 9.15
N ALA A 11 16.86 11.80 10.11
CA ALA A 11 16.33 10.46 10.40
C ALA A 11 15.59 9.87 9.21
N VAL A 12 14.83 10.65 8.44
CA VAL A 12 14.15 10.15 7.23
C VAL A 12 15.14 9.96 6.07
N ALA A 13 15.96 10.96 5.80
CA ALA A 13 16.79 11.03 4.60
C ALA A 13 17.97 10.04 4.64
N LEU A 14 18.56 9.82 5.82
CA LEU A 14 19.76 9.00 6.00
C LEU A 14 19.48 7.70 6.76
N GLY A 15 18.46 7.69 7.60
CA GLY A 15 18.16 6.56 8.47
C GLY A 15 19.33 6.19 9.40
N ASN A 16 19.49 4.90 9.67
CA ASN A 16 20.59 4.34 10.47
C ASN A 16 21.85 4.06 9.62
N ALA A 17 22.08 4.83 8.56
CA ALA A 17 23.25 4.65 7.71
C ALA A 17 24.56 4.88 8.49
N PRO A 18 25.62 4.08 8.26
CA PRO A 18 26.95 4.34 8.82
C PRO A 18 27.46 5.73 8.42
N PRO A 19 28.34 6.36 9.23
CA PRO A 19 28.85 7.71 8.98
C PRO A 19 29.35 7.93 7.55
N GLU A 20 30.14 7.00 7.01
CA GLU A 20 30.68 7.11 5.65
C GLU A 20 29.61 7.13 4.55
N ARG A 21 28.46 6.47 4.76
CA ARG A 21 27.33 6.51 3.80
C ARG A 21 26.56 7.82 3.94
N ALA A 22 26.41 8.31 5.17
CA ALA A 22 25.82 9.61 5.45
C ALA A 22 26.64 10.74 4.82
N GLU A 23 27.96 10.71 4.96
CA GLU A 23 28.87 11.66 4.32
C GLU A 23 28.75 11.63 2.80
N ARG A 24 28.78 10.43 2.19
CA ARG A 24 28.59 10.29 0.74
C ARG A 24 27.25 10.84 0.26
N ALA A 25 26.16 10.58 1.00
CA ALA A 25 24.87 11.17 0.67
C ALA A 25 24.92 12.70 0.77
N GLN A 26 25.46 13.23 1.87
CA GLN A 26 25.58 14.67 2.11
C GLN A 26 26.38 15.36 1.00
N THR A 27 27.51 14.79 0.56
CA THR A 27 28.28 15.30 -0.58
C THR A 27 27.43 15.45 -1.85
N GLY A 28 26.62 14.44 -2.18
CA GLY A 28 25.76 14.52 -3.36
C GLY A 28 24.68 15.61 -3.26
N TRP A 29 24.12 15.81 -2.07
CA TRP A 29 23.15 16.89 -1.82
C TRP A 29 23.78 18.28 -1.82
N ASP A 30 25.01 18.42 -1.34
CA ASP A 30 25.77 19.68 -1.39
C ASP A 30 26.17 20.03 -2.83
N GLU A 31 26.59 19.05 -3.64
CA GLU A 31 26.86 19.25 -5.06
C GLU A 31 25.61 19.69 -5.84
N LEU A 32 24.44 19.09 -5.54
CA LEU A 32 23.16 19.50 -6.14
C LEU A 32 22.77 20.93 -5.74
N ARG A 33 23.08 21.33 -4.51
CA ARG A 33 22.84 22.68 -4.01
C ARG A 33 23.68 23.71 -4.76
N ASP A 34 24.94 23.43 -5.03
CA ASP A 34 25.87 24.48 -5.48
C ASP A 34 25.85 24.67 -7.01
N ALA A 35 25.18 23.80 -7.78
CA ALA A 35 25.09 23.88 -9.23
C ALA A 35 23.66 24.17 -9.77
N GLU A 36 23.56 24.82 -10.94
CA GLU A 36 22.29 25.10 -11.62
C GLU A 36 21.68 23.87 -12.32
N GLU A 37 22.50 22.91 -12.79
CA GLU A 37 22.04 21.70 -13.50
C GLU A 37 22.92 20.49 -13.12
N THR A 38 22.46 19.63 -12.21
CA THR A 38 23.33 18.59 -11.60
C THR A 38 22.73 17.20 -11.49
N GLN A 39 21.59 16.92 -12.15
CA GLN A 39 21.03 15.57 -12.14
C GLN A 39 22.10 14.52 -12.51
N GLY A 40 22.94 14.78 -13.52
CA GLY A 40 23.97 13.85 -13.96
C GLY A 40 24.99 13.42 -12.89
N THR A 41 25.39 14.34 -12.00
CA THR A 41 26.32 14.02 -10.89
C THR A 41 25.56 13.38 -9.73
N PHE A 42 24.38 13.92 -9.39
CA PHE A 42 23.54 13.40 -8.30
C PHE A 42 23.16 11.93 -8.53
N VAL A 43 22.73 11.57 -9.74
CA VAL A 43 22.27 10.19 -10.05
C VAL A 43 23.40 9.16 -10.03
N ARG A 44 24.66 9.58 -10.11
CA ARG A 44 25.85 8.70 -9.99
C ARG A 44 26.17 8.41 -8.53
N ASN A 45 25.78 9.29 -7.60
CA ASN A 45 25.96 9.09 -6.18
C ASN A 45 24.84 8.19 -5.61
N ARG A 46 25.13 6.89 -5.51
CA ARG A 46 24.15 5.89 -5.06
C ARG A 46 23.56 6.18 -3.68
N GLU A 47 24.33 6.73 -2.74
CA GLU A 47 23.82 7.03 -1.41
C GLU A 47 22.92 8.27 -1.42
N ALA A 48 23.24 9.29 -2.23
CA ALA A 48 22.35 10.43 -2.47
C ALA A 48 21.04 9.97 -3.13
N VAL A 49 21.09 9.06 -4.11
CA VAL A 49 19.90 8.47 -4.72
C VAL A 49 19.08 7.65 -3.72
N ARG A 50 19.70 6.85 -2.83
CA ARG A 50 18.97 6.16 -1.76
C ARG A 50 18.30 7.16 -0.82
N SER A 51 18.97 8.26 -0.50
CA SER A 51 18.41 9.32 0.32
C SER A 51 17.19 9.99 -0.34
N LEU A 52 17.27 10.27 -1.64
CA LEU A 52 16.14 10.74 -2.45
C LEU A 52 14.98 9.72 -2.43
N GLN A 53 15.27 8.45 -2.69
CA GLN A 53 14.27 7.39 -2.69
C GLN A 53 13.59 7.23 -1.33
N ARG A 54 14.33 7.30 -0.21
CA ARG A 54 13.75 7.29 1.14
C ARG A 54 12.77 8.43 1.36
N GLN A 55 13.16 9.65 1.00
CA GLN A 55 12.31 10.84 1.15
C GLN A 55 11.05 10.74 0.29
N LEU A 56 11.18 10.33 -0.97
CA LEU A 56 10.03 10.09 -1.85
C LEU A 56 9.09 9.02 -1.28
N VAL A 57 9.63 7.87 -0.84
CA VAL A 57 8.82 6.80 -0.26
C VAL A 57 8.17 7.22 1.06
N PHE A 58 8.88 7.98 1.90
CA PHE A 58 8.35 8.54 3.13
C PHE A 58 7.17 9.48 2.86
N LEU A 59 7.22 10.25 1.77
CA LEU A 59 6.12 11.09 1.32
C LEU A 59 5.01 10.33 0.58
N GLY A 60 5.15 9.02 0.36
CA GLY A 60 4.15 8.17 -0.31
C GLY A 60 4.35 7.99 -1.81
N TYR A 61 5.46 8.46 -2.37
CA TYR A 61 5.80 8.26 -3.78
C TYR A 61 6.49 6.91 -3.99
N THR A 62 5.96 6.10 -4.89
CA THR A 62 6.55 4.78 -5.21
C THR A 62 7.71 4.92 -6.21
N THR A 63 8.88 4.46 -5.80
CA THR A 63 10.13 4.48 -6.59
C THR A 63 10.41 3.19 -7.36
N GLY A 64 9.53 2.18 -7.27
CA GLY A 64 9.65 0.91 -7.98
C GLY A 64 9.51 1.06 -9.50
N ALA A 65 10.19 0.17 -10.24
CA ALA A 65 10.08 0.09 -11.69
C ALA A 65 8.92 -0.82 -12.11
N GLY A 66 7.84 -0.23 -12.64
CA GLY A 66 6.65 -0.94 -13.12
C GLY A 66 5.34 -0.48 -12.46
N PRO A 67 4.19 -0.98 -12.93
CA PRO A 67 2.86 -0.66 -12.39
C PRO A 67 2.44 -1.51 -11.18
N SER A 68 3.23 -2.51 -10.79
CA SER A 68 2.95 -3.39 -9.63
C SER A 68 4.17 -3.57 -8.72
N SER A 69 5.21 -2.74 -8.91
CA SER A 69 6.44 -2.78 -8.13
C SER A 69 6.29 -1.89 -6.89
N GLY A 70 6.39 -2.46 -5.69
CA GLY A 70 6.43 -1.69 -4.44
C GLY A 70 7.61 -0.70 -4.39
N ALA A 71 7.60 0.17 -3.40
CA ALA A 71 8.66 1.15 -3.18
C ALA A 71 10.07 0.51 -3.01
N THR A 72 11.02 0.87 -3.89
CA THR A 72 12.41 0.38 -3.89
C THR A 72 13.41 1.45 -3.46
N ILE A 73 14.34 1.09 -2.57
CA ILE A 73 15.46 1.96 -2.14
C ILE A 73 16.76 1.25 -2.51
N ASP A 74 17.13 1.32 -3.79
CA ASP A 74 18.23 0.56 -4.39
C ASP A 74 19.44 1.43 -4.78
N GLY A 75 19.30 2.76 -4.67
CA GLY A 75 20.32 3.74 -5.05
C GLY A 75 20.50 3.87 -6.57
N ARG A 76 19.50 3.45 -7.37
CA ARG A 76 19.49 3.64 -8.81
C ARG A 76 18.42 4.66 -9.21
N PHE A 77 18.84 5.68 -9.94
CA PHE A 77 17.91 6.63 -10.55
C PHE A 77 17.37 6.04 -11.85
N GLY A 78 16.49 5.03 -11.72
CA GLY A 78 15.81 4.41 -12.86
C GLY A 78 14.43 5.02 -13.12
N PRO A 79 13.66 4.45 -14.07
CA PRO A 79 12.35 4.97 -14.48
C PRO A 79 11.35 5.11 -13.32
N GLY A 80 11.43 4.24 -12.30
CA GLY A 80 10.60 4.34 -11.10
C GLY A 80 10.90 5.57 -10.25
N THR A 81 12.19 5.83 -9.99
CA THR A 81 12.66 7.03 -9.26
C THR A 81 12.36 8.30 -10.04
N GLU A 82 12.63 8.31 -11.35
CA GLU A 82 12.34 9.45 -12.23
C GLU A 82 10.85 9.79 -12.26
N ARG A 83 9.99 8.77 -12.41
CA ARG A 83 8.54 8.94 -12.33
C ARG A 83 8.09 9.50 -10.98
N ALA A 84 8.70 9.04 -9.88
CA ALA A 84 8.40 9.57 -8.55
C ALA A 84 8.80 11.05 -8.43
N VAL A 85 9.97 11.44 -8.94
CA VAL A 85 10.41 12.85 -9.00
C VAL A 85 9.48 13.69 -9.87
N HIS A 86 9.15 13.26 -11.09
CA HIS A 86 8.24 13.99 -11.97
C HIS A 86 6.84 14.14 -11.37
N THR A 87 6.39 13.13 -10.61
CA THR A 87 5.10 13.19 -9.92
C THR A 87 5.14 14.18 -8.76
N PHE A 88 6.21 14.13 -7.95
CA PHE A 88 6.46 15.10 -6.90
C PHE A 88 6.48 16.53 -7.45
N GLN A 89 7.22 16.76 -8.54
CA GLN A 89 7.30 18.06 -9.19
C GLN A 89 5.93 18.58 -9.62
N ARG A 90 5.12 17.77 -10.31
CA ARG A 90 3.77 18.17 -10.73
C ARG A 90 2.91 18.60 -9.55
N GLU A 91 2.92 17.83 -8.47
CA GLU A 91 2.06 18.07 -7.31
C GLU A 91 2.49 19.26 -6.45
N HIS A 92 3.78 19.59 -6.48
CA HIS A 92 4.31 20.76 -5.79
C HIS A 92 4.46 21.98 -6.72
N GLY A 93 3.84 21.98 -7.91
CA GLY A 93 3.82 23.12 -8.83
C GLY A 93 5.21 23.47 -9.39
N LEU A 94 6.09 22.48 -9.50
CA LEU A 94 7.45 22.63 -10.02
C LEU A 94 7.51 22.28 -11.50
N ALA A 95 8.55 22.77 -12.19
CA ALA A 95 8.85 22.35 -13.54
C ALA A 95 9.17 20.85 -13.55
N VAL A 96 8.47 20.10 -14.41
CA VAL A 96 8.67 18.66 -14.54
C VAL A 96 9.89 18.39 -15.39
N GLY A 97 10.81 17.58 -14.87
CA GLY A 97 12.04 17.22 -15.55
C GLY A 97 13.12 16.91 -14.54
N ASN A 98 14.26 17.57 -14.69
CA ASN A 98 15.42 17.18 -13.93
C ASN A 98 15.23 17.35 -12.41
N PHE A 99 15.81 16.44 -11.61
CA PHE A 99 15.95 16.62 -10.16
C PHE A 99 16.98 17.71 -9.89
N ASP A 100 16.50 18.95 -9.79
CA ASP A 100 17.30 20.16 -9.63
C ASP A 100 17.28 20.70 -8.18
N ARG A 101 18.01 21.80 -7.95
CA ARG A 101 18.08 22.49 -6.65
C ARG A 101 16.69 22.84 -6.10
N LYS A 102 15.79 23.35 -6.95
CA LYS A 102 14.46 23.79 -6.53
C LYS A 102 13.59 22.60 -6.10
N THR A 103 13.66 21.51 -6.87
CA THR A 103 13.00 20.25 -6.55
C THR A 103 13.53 19.65 -5.26
N ALA A 104 14.85 19.64 -5.06
CA ALA A 104 15.47 19.21 -3.83
C ALA A 104 15.02 20.01 -2.60
N GLN A 105 14.94 21.35 -2.72
CA GLN A 105 14.48 22.22 -1.62
C GLN A 105 13.03 21.94 -1.24
N SER A 106 12.15 21.86 -2.23
CA SER A 106 10.74 21.54 -2.01
C SER A 106 10.56 20.15 -1.39
N LEU A 107 11.35 19.15 -1.82
CA LEU A 107 11.29 17.80 -1.28
C LEU A 107 11.67 17.77 0.21
N VAL A 108 12.78 18.43 0.56
CA VAL A 108 13.24 18.50 1.95
C VAL A 108 12.21 19.20 2.84
N GLN A 109 11.60 20.29 2.36
CA GLN A 109 10.56 20.99 3.10
C GLN A 109 9.34 20.08 3.35
N ALA A 110 8.85 19.40 2.32
CA ALA A 110 7.72 18.48 2.45
C ALA A 110 8.00 17.33 3.43
N VAL A 111 9.23 16.79 3.43
CA VAL A 111 9.65 15.76 4.39
C VAL A 111 9.65 16.29 5.82
N ALA A 112 10.20 17.48 6.06
CA ALA A 112 10.24 18.09 7.39
C ALA A 112 8.83 18.40 7.91
N GLU A 113 7.95 18.94 7.07
CA GLU A 113 6.54 19.19 7.40
C GLU A 113 5.82 17.89 7.79
N ARG A 114 5.99 16.81 7.02
CA ARG A 114 5.40 15.51 7.37
C ARG A 114 6.00 14.93 8.64
N ALA A 115 7.32 15.01 8.81
CA ALA A 115 8.01 14.43 9.95
C ALA A 115 7.63 15.12 11.28
N THR A 116 7.40 16.43 11.27
CA THR A 116 6.97 17.19 12.46
C THR A 116 5.53 16.89 12.89
N GLN A 117 4.67 16.42 11.97
CA GLN A 117 3.30 15.99 12.27
C GLN A 117 3.21 14.58 12.87
N LEU A 118 4.32 13.83 12.89
CA LEU A 118 4.37 12.44 13.32
C LEU A 118 4.92 12.32 14.76
N PRO A 119 4.30 11.51 15.65
CA PRO A 119 4.90 11.17 16.93
C PRO A 119 6.30 10.56 16.77
N ALA A 120 7.24 10.87 17.67
CA ALA A 120 8.63 10.45 17.57
C ALA A 120 8.82 8.92 17.42
N THR A 121 8.02 8.13 18.15
CA THR A 121 8.01 6.66 18.06
C THR A 121 7.62 6.16 16.68
N THR A 122 6.66 6.84 16.07
CA THR A 122 6.10 6.57 14.76
C THR A 122 7.10 6.95 13.65
N LEU A 123 7.79 8.08 13.80
CA LEU A 123 8.88 8.49 12.89
C LEU A 123 10.04 7.48 12.92
N ALA A 124 10.46 7.04 14.10
CA ALA A 124 11.50 6.03 14.27
C ALA A 124 11.13 4.69 13.59
N GLN A 125 9.86 4.29 13.68
CA GLN A 125 9.34 3.11 12.97
C GLN A 125 9.40 3.28 11.45
N HIS A 126 8.97 4.43 10.90
CA HIS A 126 9.09 4.72 9.47
C HIS A 126 10.53 4.62 8.98
N THR A 127 11.46 5.23 9.70
CA THR A 127 12.89 5.16 9.35
C THR A 127 13.40 3.72 9.34
N ALA A 128 13.06 2.92 10.36
CA ALA A 128 13.48 1.53 10.45
C ALA A 128 12.92 0.67 9.29
N ILE A 129 11.69 0.94 8.84
CA ILE A 129 11.08 0.30 7.66
C ILE A 129 11.81 0.70 6.38
N LEU A 130 12.12 1.98 6.21
CA LEU A 130 12.80 2.49 5.02
C LEU A 130 14.20 1.89 4.89
N ASP A 131 14.90 1.72 6.00
CA ASP A 131 16.22 1.10 6.04
C ASP A 131 16.22 -0.42 5.86
N GLY A 132 15.05 -1.06 5.90
CA GLY A 132 14.95 -2.52 5.87
C GLY A 132 15.48 -3.19 7.14
N ASN A 133 15.73 -2.41 8.21
CA ASN A 133 16.14 -2.90 9.52
C ASN A 133 14.95 -3.43 10.34
N LEU A 134 13.73 -3.03 9.98
CA LEU A 134 12.49 -3.56 10.51
C LEU A 134 11.92 -4.60 9.53
N ASP A 135 12.27 -5.88 9.71
CA ASP A 135 11.59 -6.97 8.99
C ASP A 135 10.23 -7.22 9.63
N ARG A 136 9.15 -6.72 9.00
CA ARG A 136 7.78 -6.92 9.50
C ARG A 136 7.34 -8.39 9.58
N ARG A 137 8.08 -9.38 9.06
CA ARG A 137 7.82 -10.82 9.35
C ARG A 137 7.98 -11.14 10.84
N THR A 138 8.87 -10.44 11.54
CA THR A 138 9.20 -10.71 12.95
C THR A 138 8.46 -9.82 13.95
N HIS A 139 7.85 -8.71 13.54
CA HIS A 139 7.21 -7.78 14.50
C HIS A 139 5.78 -8.12 14.90
N LEU A 140 5.08 -8.97 14.16
CA LEU A 140 3.79 -9.49 14.61
C LEU A 140 3.93 -10.81 15.39
N GLY A 141 5.17 -11.29 15.56
CA GLY A 141 5.53 -12.38 16.46
C GLY A 141 5.81 -11.86 17.87
N ILE A 142 5.06 -12.39 18.84
CA ILE A 142 5.10 -12.16 20.30
C ILE A 142 4.60 -10.78 20.78
N ASP A 143 5.12 -9.64 20.29
CA ASP A 143 4.82 -8.32 20.89
C ASP A 143 3.47 -7.70 20.49
N HIS A 144 2.88 -8.15 19.39
CA HIS A 144 1.60 -7.63 18.88
C HIS A 144 0.49 -8.68 18.81
N ARG A 145 0.74 -9.92 19.26
CA ARG A 145 -0.30 -10.97 19.29
C ARG A 145 -1.52 -10.52 20.08
N SER A 146 -1.33 -9.99 21.29
CA SER A 146 -2.43 -9.50 22.13
C SER A 146 -3.24 -8.39 21.45
N HIS A 147 -2.57 -7.50 20.72
CA HIS A 147 -3.26 -6.47 19.94
C HIS A 147 -3.99 -7.04 18.73
N LEU A 148 -3.40 -8.01 18.02
CA LEU A 148 -4.05 -8.70 16.92
C LEU A 148 -5.30 -9.45 17.40
N GLU A 149 -5.21 -10.15 18.53
CA GLU A 149 -6.34 -10.84 19.17
C GLU A 149 -7.42 -9.84 19.60
N ALA A 150 -7.04 -8.71 20.21
CA ALA A 150 -7.98 -7.65 20.56
C ALA A 150 -8.67 -7.05 19.32
N ALA A 151 -7.90 -6.74 18.27
CA ALA A 151 -8.43 -6.25 17.00
C ALA A 151 -9.37 -7.27 16.34
N ALA A 152 -9.04 -8.57 16.41
CA ALA A 152 -9.86 -9.66 15.90
C ALA A 152 -11.16 -9.88 16.71
N GLN A 153 -11.10 -9.69 18.02
CA GLN A 153 -12.24 -9.77 18.93
C GLN A 153 -13.20 -8.59 18.76
N GLY A 154 -12.67 -7.39 18.48
CA GLY A 154 -13.47 -6.16 18.37
C GLY A 154 -13.93 -5.65 19.74
N ASP A 155 -14.93 -4.77 19.73
CA ASP A 155 -15.49 -4.13 20.93
C ASP A 155 -16.57 -4.97 21.67
N GLY A 156 -16.77 -6.22 21.22
CA GLY A 156 -17.81 -7.13 21.72
C GLY A 156 -19.19 -6.96 21.07
N LYS A 157 -19.39 -5.91 20.25
CA LYS A 157 -20.58 -5.75 19.39
C LYS A 157 -20.29 -6.14 17.94
N GLU A 158 -19.04 -5.98 17.53
CA GLU A 158 -18.58 -6.35 16.20
C GLU A 158 -18.48 -7.89 16.01
N PRO A 159 -18.68 -8.39 14.77
CA PRO A 159 -18.40 -9.78 14.45
C PRO A 159 -16.94 -10.17 14.72
N VAL A 160 -16.74 -11.33 15.33
CA VAL A 160 -15.40 -11.85 15.66
C VAL A 160 -14.71 -12.37 14.39
N ILE A 161 -13.47 -11.92 14.19
CA ILE A 161 -12.56 -12.43 13.16
C ILE A 161 -11.76 -13.59 13.78
N PRO A 162 -11.63 -14.75 13.13
CA PRO A 162 -10.71 -15.77 13.62
C PRO A 162 -9.25 -15.26 13.57
N ALA A 163 -8.63 -15.03 14.74
CA ALA A 163 -7.32 -14.39 14.86
C ALA A 163 -6.22 -15.05 14.01
N LYS A 164 -6.22 -16.39 13.93
CA LYS A 164 -5.28 -17.14 13.08
C LYS A 164 -5.36 -16.76 11.59
N PHE A 165 -6.53 -16.41 11.08
CA PHE A 165 -6.72 -16.03 9.68
C PHE A 165 -6.44 -14.55 9.44
N LEU A 166 -6.68 -13.68 10.43
CA LEU A 166 -6.18 -12.32 10.40
C LEU A 166 -4.64 -12.31 10.37
N TYR A 167 -4.00 -13.10 11.23
CA TYR A 167 -2.56 -13.33 11.23
C TYR A 167 -2.07 -13.90 9.89
N ALA A 168 -2.75 -14.91 9.35
CA ALA A 168 -2.36 -15.50 8.08
C ALA A 168 -2.41 -14.50 6.91
N LEU A 169 -3.46 -13.67 6.85
CA LEU A 169 -3.58 -12.63 5.84
C LEU A 169 -2.46 -11.60 5.95
N VAL A 170 -2.22 -11.13 7.17
CA VAL A 170 -1.11 -10.24 7.49
C VAL A 170 0.21 -10.82 6.99
N GLN A 171 0.53 -12.07 7.30
CA GLN A 171 1.79 -12.69 6.89
C GLN A 171 1.89 -12.92 5.38
N GLN A 172 0.76 -13.19 4.73
CA GLN A 172 0.68 -13.38 3.29
C GLN A 172 0.90 -12.08 2.51
N GLU A 173 0.30 -10.98 2.97
CA GLU A 173 0.39 -9.67 2.32
C GLU A 173 1.62 -8.86 2.76
N SER A 174 2.10 -9.09 3.98
CA SER A 174 3.36 -8.55 4.46
C SER A 174 4.48 -9.57 4.30
N THR A 175 5.14 -9.60 3.14
CA THR A 175 6.33 -10.45 3.02
C THR A 175 7.54 -9.90 3.79
N GLY A 176 7.36 -9.09 4.83
CA GLY A 176 8.43 -8.40 5.54
C GLY A 176 9.05 -7.27 4.73
N GLY A 177 9.12 -6.09 5.34
CA GLY A 177 9.94 -4.94 4.91
C GLY A 177 9.56 -4.28 3.57
N THR A 178 9.53 -5.01 2.47
CA THR A 178 9.38 -4.49 1.10
C THR A 178 7.93 -4.44 0.61
N PHE A 179 7.04 -5.33 1.11
CA PHE A 179 5.66 -5.45 0.64
C PHE A 179 4.61 -4.85 1.59
N SER A 180 4.97 -4.47 2.81
CA SER A 180 4.13 -3.59 3.65
C SER A 180 4.27 -2.11 3.29
N ARG A 181 5.15 -1.79 2.34
CA ARG A 181 5.33 -0.44 1.84
C ARG A 181 4.14 -0.07 0.96
N PRO A 182 3.80 1.23 0.87
CA PRO A 182 2.89 1.70 -0.14
C PRO A 182 3.30 1.16 -1.52
N ARG A 183 2.37 0.51 -2.21
CA ARG A 183 2.58 -0.01 -3.56
C ARG A 183 1.61 0.67 -4.50
N TRP A 184 2.15 1.47 -5.40
CA TRP A 184 1.36 2.08 -6.45
C TRP A 184 0.91 1.03 -7.47
N GLU A 185 -0.38 1.06 -7.81
CA GLU A 185 -1.01 0.16 -8.76
C GLU A 185 -1.41 0.92 -10.03
N GLY A 186 -0.64 0.71 -11.09
CA GLY A 186 -0.89 1.41 -12.36
C GLY A 186 -2.21 1.04 -13.02
N SER A 187 -2.71 -0.17 -12.77
CA SER A 187 -4.03 -0.58 -13.24
C SER A 187 -5.16 0.19 -12.55
N PHE A 188 -5.00 0.50 -11.26
CA PHE A 188 -5.93 1.33 -10.50
C PHE A 188 -5.84 2.77 -10.97
N ALA A 189 -4.63 3.33 -11.07
CA ALA A 189 -4.41 4.69 -11.55
C ALA A 189 -5.00 4.92 -12.95
N GLY A 190 -4.81 3.97 -13.87
CA GLY A 190 -5.40 4.05 -15.20
C GLY A 190 -6.93 4.10 -15.18
N SER A 191 -7.55 3.30 -14.31
CA SER A 191 -9.01 3.20 -14.20
C SER A 191 -9.63 4.42 -13.50
N LEU A 192 -9.05 4.84 -12.37
CA LEU A 192 -9.48 6.04 -11.64
C LEU A 192 -9.27 7.31 -12.49
N GLY A 193 -8.14 7.40 -13.20
CA GLY A 193 -7.87 8.52 -14.11
C GLY A 193 -8.82 8.56 -15.32
N ALA A 194 -9.24 7.41 -15.85
CA ALA A 194 -10.26 7.36 -16.91
C ALA A 194 -11.60 7.91 -16.42
N MET A 195 -12.04 7.46 -15.24
CA MET A 195 -13.26 7.96 -14.59
C MET A 195 -13.21 9.45 -14.31
N GLN A 196 -12.09 9.95 -13.78
CA GLN A 196 -11.93 11.38 -13.54
C GLN A 196 -12.01 12.19 -14.85
N ARG A 197 -11.32 11.77 -15.91
CA ARG A 197 -11.37 12.47 -17.21
C ARG A 197 -12.78 12.49 -17.79
N GLU A 198 -13.51 11.38 -17.67
CA GLU A 198 -14.89 11.28 -18.12
C GLU A 198 -15.77 12.32 -17.40
N LEU A 199 -15.66 12.41 -16.07
CA LEU A 199 -16.42 13.35 -15.26
C LEU A 199 -15.99 14.81 -15.49
N GLN A 200 -14.69 15.07 -15.61
CA GLN A 200 -14.16 16.41 -15.87
C GLN A 200 -14.55 16.93 -17.26
N GLY A 201 -14.60 16.05 -18.27
CA GLY A 201 -15.09 16.39 -19.61
C GLY A 201 -16.55 16.84 -19.63
N HIS A 202 -17.35 16.46 -18.61
CA HIS A 202 -18.74 16.85 -18.44
C HIS A 202 -18.95 17.84 -17.28
N ARG A 203 -17.89 18.44 -16.73
CA ARG A 203 -17.98 19.28 -15.53
C ARG A 203 -18.99 20.44 -15.62
N PRO A 204 -19.08 21.20 -16.73
CA PRO A 204 -20.10 22.24 -16.88
C PRO A 204 -21.53 21.69 -16.78
N THR A 205 -21.78 20.48 -17.29
CA THR A 205 -23.07 19.80 -17.14
C THR A 205 -23.26 19.35 -15.70
N LEU A 206 -22.27 18.66 -15.13
CA LEU A 206 -22.30 18.09 -13.78
C LEU A 206 -22.60 19.14 -12.71
N ASP A 207 -22.05 20.35 -12.84
CA ASP A 207 -22.24 21.44 -11.88
C ASP A 207 -23.67 22.03 -11.93
N ASN A 208 -24.39 21.85 -13.05
CA ASN A 208 -25.72 22.41 -13.28
C ASN A 208 -26.87 21.40 -13.16
N LEU A 209 -26.58 20.10 -13.01
CA LEU A 209 -27.61 19.07 -12.84
C LEU A 209 -28.36 19.26 -11.51
N ASP A 210 -29.70 19.23 -11.58
CA ASP A 210 -30.61 19.19 -10.45
C ASP A 210 -31.06 17.73 -10.22
N PRO A 211 -30.83 17.15 -9.02
CA PRO A 211 -31.15 15.75 -8.74
C PRO A 211 -32.64 15.40 -8.87
N GLU A 212 -33.55 16.38 -8.73
CA GLU A 212 -35.00 16.16 -8.84
C GLU A 212 -35.48 16.24 -10.30
N ARG A 213 -34.78 17.00 -11.15
CA ARG A 213 -35.20 17.28 -12.53
C ARG A 213 -34.43 16.49 -13.59
N ASN A 214 -33.21 16.06 -13.28
CA ASN A 214 -32.28 15.49 -14.25
C ASN A 214 -31.95 14.01 -13.99
N GLN A 215 -32.88 13.23 -13.41
CA GLN A 215 -32.64 11.83 -13.04
C GLN A 215 -32.03 10.98 -14.17
N VAL A 216 -32.61 11.01 -15.37
CA VAL A 216 -32.13 10.22 -16.52
C VAL A 216 -30.69 10.59 -16.89
N GLN A 217 -30.37 11.90 -16.94
CA GLN A 217 -29.03 12.37 -17.28
C GLN A 217 -28.01 12.01 -16.20
N ILE A 218 -28.41 12.06 -14.93
CA ILE A 218 -27.57 11.65 -13.80
C ILE A 218 -27.28 10.15 -13.88
N ASP A 219 -28.30 9.33 -14.14
CA ASP A 219 -28.15 7.88 -14.26
C ASP A 219 -27.23 7.50 -15.44
N GLU A 220 -27.44 8.10 -16.62
CA GLU A 220 -26.61 7.87 -17.79
C GLU A 220 -25.14 8.26 -17.57
N LEU A 221 -24.89 9.44 -16.98
CA LEU A 221 -23.53 9.90 -16.70
C LEU A 221 -22.86 9.04 -15.63
N PHE A 222 -23.60 8.62 -14.60
CA PHE A 222 -23.09 7.78 -13.52
C PHE A 222 -22.65 6.41 -14.04
N GLU A 223 -23.49 5.74 -14.83
CA GLU A 223 -23.17 4.46 -15.46
C GLU A 223 -21.99 4.59 -16.44
N ARG A 224 -21.99 5.64 -17.27
CA ARG A 224 -20.91 5.90 -18.24
C ARG A 224 -19.57 6.16 -17.55
N ALA A 225 -19.55 7.00 -16.52
CA ALA A 225 -18.34 7.29 -15.75
C ALA A 225 -17.85 6.04 -15.00
N GLY A 226 -18.74 5.24 -14.40
CA GLY A 226 -18.41 3.96 -13.79
C GLY A 226 -17.77 2.99 -14.79
N ALA A 227 -18.39 2.82 -15.96
CA ALA A 227 -17.92 1.91 -17.01
C ALA A 227 -16.56 2.29 -17.60
N SER A 228 -16.19 3.58 -17.58
CA SER A 228 -14.87 4.04 -18.03
C SER A 228 -13.71 3.45 -17.19
N SER A 229 -13.99 3.08 -15.93
CA SER A 229 -13.06 2.46 -15.00
C SER A 229 -13.04 0.94 -15.17
N ARG A 230 -12.47 0.46 -16.29
CA ARG A 230 -12.55 -0.95 -16.72
C ARG A 230 -12.12 -1.98 -15.67
N ARG A 231 -11.16 -1.66 -14.78
CA ARG A 231 -10.73 -2.57 -13.70
C ARG A 231 -11.41 -2.31 -12.37
N LEU A 232 -12.03 -1.14 -12.18
CA LEU A 232 -12.66 -0.72 -10.93
C LEU A 232 -14.04 -0.07 -11.18
N PRO A 233 -15.00 -0.76 -11.83
CA PRO A 233 -16.26 -0.13 -12.25
C PRO A 233 -17.14 0.30 -11.07
N GLY A 234 -17.03 -0.36 -9.91
CA GLY A 234 -17.88 -0.12 -8.73
C GLY A 234 -17.44 1.02 -7.81
N VAL A 235 -16.45 1.86 -8.17
CA VAL A 235 -15.98 2.94 -7.27
C VAL A 235 -17.08 3.98 -7.01
N LEU A 236 -17.74 4.49 -8.05
CA LEU A 236 -18.81 5.49 -7.88
C LEU A 236 -20.03 4.91 -7.14
N ALA A 237 -20.40 3.66 -7.43
CA ALA A 237 -21.47 2.96 -6.72
C ALA A 237 -21.20 2.90 -5.22
N ARG A 238 -19.97 2.52 -4.82
CA ARG A 238 -19.56 2.47 -3.41
C ARG A 238 -19.55 3.83 -2.73
N MET A 239 -19.16 4.88 -3.44
CA MET A 239 -19.23 6.25 -2.91
C MET A 239 -20.66 6.71 -2.68
N ALA A 240 -21.57 6.36 -3.60
CA ALA A 240 -22.97 6.75 -3.52
C ALA A 240 -23.73 5.95 -2.44
N GLY A 241 -23.30 4.71 -2.17
CA GLY A 241 -23.90 3.80 -1.18
C GLY A 241 -24.91 2.85 -1.81
N ASP A 242 -25.55 2.03 -0.97
CA ASP A 242 -26.51 1.02 -1.42
C ASP A 242 -27.77 1.65 -2.03
N LYS A 243 -28.11 1.24 -3.27
CA LYS A 243 -29.28 1.74 -4.03
C LYS A 243 -29.35 3.28 -4.05
N PRO A 244 -28.34 3.95 -4.61
CA PRO A 244 -28.21 5.39 -4.50
C PRO A 244 -29.29 6.11 -5.32
N ASP A 245 -29.87 7.16 -4.74
CA ASP A 245 -30.73 8.10 -5.45
C ASP A 245 -29.91 9.09 -6.32
N SER A 246 -30.60 9.91 -7.12
CA SER A 246 -29.97 10.91 -7.99
C SER A 246 -29.03 11.85 -7.24
N ARG A 247 -29.37 12.20 -5.99
CA ARG A 247 -28.57 13.13 -5.17
C ARG A 247 -27.26 12.47 -4.75
N ALA A 248 -27.31 11.24 -4.25
CA ALA A 248 -26.13 10.47 -3.86
C ALA A 248 -25.21 10.19 -5.05
N LYS A 249 -25.79 9.85 -6.22
CA LYS A 249 -25.02 9.67 -7.47
C LYS A 249 -24.29 10.95 -7.87
N LEU A 250 -25.01 12.08 -7.86
CA LEU A 250 -24.46 13.38 -8.25
C LEU A 250 -23.36 13.84 -7.28
N GLU A 251 -23.54 13.65 -5.97
CA GLU A 251 -22.54 13.95 -4.95
C GLU A 251 -21.27 13.10 -5.14
N ALA A 252 -21.42 11.80 -5.39
CA ALA A 252 -20.29 10.92 -5.67
C ALA A 252 -19.50 11.35 -6.91
N MET A 253 -20.20 11.66 -8.01
CA MET A 253 -19.57 12.15 -9.24
C MET A 253 -18.85 13.47 -9.05
N ARG A 254 -19.48 14.46 -8.39
CA ARG A 254 -18.85 15.77 -8.11
C ARG A 254 -17.62 15.64 -7.23
N THR A 255 -17.72 14.84 -6.17
CA THR A 255 -16.59 14.54 -5.28
C THR A 255 -15.44 13.91 -6.05
N PHE A 256 -15.72 12.90 -6.87
CA PHE A 256 -14.67 12.21 -7.62
C PHE A 256 -14.03 13.10 -8.71
N ALA A 257 -14.83 13.91 -9.40
CA ALA A 257 -14.36 14.87 -10.40
C ALA A 257 -13.43 15.94 -9.81
N ALA A 258 -13.58 16.24 -8.52
CA ALA A 258 -12.80 17.22 -7.79
C ALA A 258 -11.46 16.69 -7.26
N PHE A 259 -11.20 15.37 -7.32
CA PHE A 259 -9.92 14.84 -6.85
C PHE A 259 -8.74 15.44 -7.62
N GLU A 260 -7.68 15.77 -6.91
CA GLU A 260 -6.42 16.20 -7.50
C GLU A 260 -5.57 15.00 -7.92
N SER A 261 -4.54 15.23 -8.73
CA SER A 261 -3.63 14.16 -9.17
C SER A 261 -2.97 13.41 -8.01
N GLY A 262 -2.61 14.13 -6.93
CA GLY A 262 -2.06 13.53 -5.71
C GLY A 262 -3.06 12.62 -5.00
N GLN A 263 -4.31 13.05 -4.89
CA GLN A 263 -5.38 12.24 -4.29
C GLN A 263 -5.64 10.99 -5.13
N LEU A 264 -5.73 11.10 -6.45
CA LEU A 264 -5.86 9.91 -7.31
C LEU A 264 -4.70 8.93 -7.17
N ARG A 265 -3.46 9.41 -6.98
CA ARG A 265 -2.32 8.54 -6.72
C ARG A 265 -2.48 7.80 -5.39
N GLU A 266 -2.85 8.50 -4.33
CA GLU A 266 -3.09 7.87 -3.02
C GLU A 266 -4.18 6.81 -3.12
N LEU A 267 -5.28 7.12 -3.80
CA LEU A 267 -6.36 6.16 -4.07
C LEU A 267 -5.90 4.96 -4.92
N SER A 268 -4.88 5.14 -5.75
CA SER A 268 -4.26 4.09 -6.57
C SER A 268 -3.17 3.30 -5.85
N THR A 269 -2.94 3.54 -4.56
CA THR A 269 -1.85 2.92 -3.80
C THR A 269 -2.41 1.97 -2.76
N THR A 270 -1.78 0.80 -2.59
CA THR A 270 -2.12 -0.15 -1.53
C THR A 270 -1.26 0.07 -0.30
N PHE A 271 -1.84 -0.07 0.90
CA PHE A 271 -1.20 0.28 2.16
C PHE A 271 -1.33 -0.83 3.21
N GLY A 272 -0.39 -0.81 4.16
CA GLY A 272 -0.46 -1.57 5.40
C GLY A 272 -0.40 -3.09 5.25
N TYR A 273 -0.80 -3.78 6.31
CA TYR A 273 -0.67 -5.24 6.44
C TYR A 273 -1.60 -6.06 5.55
N GLY A 274 -2.68 -5.48 5.03
CA GLY A 274 -3.60 -6.16 4.11
C GLY A 274 -3.52 -5.64 2.68
N GLN A 275 -2.54 -4.79 2.35
CA GLN A 275 -2.45 -4.14 1.03
C GLN A 275 -3.79 -3.53 0.56
N ILE A 276 -4.48 -2.85 1.49
CA ILE A 276 -5.78 -2.21 1.21
C ILE A 276 -5.51 -1.02 0.28
N ALA A 277 -6.18 -1.00 -0.86
CA ALA A 277 -6.08 0.08 -1.84
C ALA A 277 -6.77 1.34 -1.32
N GLY A 278 -6.16 2.51 -1.56
CA GLY A 278 -6.70 3.79 -1.10
C GLY A 278 -8.12 4.04 -1.58
N PHE A 279 -8.49 3.66 -2.81
CA PHE A 279 -9.87 3.81 -3.31
C PHE A 279 -10.90 3.03 -2.50
N GLN A 280 -10.51 2.00 -1.75
CA GLN A 280 -11.45 1.25 -0.91
C GLN A 280 -11.93 2.09 0.27
N THR A 281 -11.19 3.13 0.68
CA THR A 281 -11.66 4.06 1.73
C THR A 281 -12.80 4.96 1.26
N LEU A 282 -13.06 5.01 -0.05
CA LEU A 282 -14.20 5.73 -0.62
C LEU A 282 -15.53 4.98 -0.44
N ASP A 283 -15.49 3.74 0.05
CA ASP A 283 -16.68 2.94 0.34
C ASP A 283 -17.52 3.56 1.46
N ARG A 284 -18.71 4.03 1.13
CA ARG A 284 -19.62 4.69 2.07
C ARG A 284 -20.11 3.74 3.16
N HIS A 285 -20.30 2.45 2.84
CA HIS A 285 -20.71 1.46 3.83
C HIS A 285 -19.61 1.30 4.89
N TRP A 286 -18.37 1.09 4.45
CA TRP A 286 -17.24 0.95 5.38
C TRP A 286 -17.06 2.21 6.24
N GLN A 287 -17.13 3.40 5.65
CA GLN A 287 -17.05 4.67 6.39
C GLN A 287 -18.09 4.78 7.51
N GLN A 288 -19.35 4.42 7.21
CA GLN A 288 -20.44 4.44 8.18
C GLN A 288 -20.23 3.44 9.32
N GLN A 289 -19.88 2.19 8.99
CA GLN A 289 -19.65 1.15 9.99
C GLN A 289 -18.44 1.45 10.88
N ALA A 290 -17.37 2.00 10.30
CA ALA A 290 -16.16 2.37 11.02
C ALA A 290 -16.30 3.68 11.84
N GLY A 291 -17.36 4.47 11.61
CA GLY A 291 -17.50 5.80 12.19
C GLY A 291 -16.36 6.75 11.78
N ARG A 292 -15.79 6.56 10.59
CA ARG A 292 -14.64 7.32 10.07
C ARG A 292 -14.88 7.74 8.63
N SER A 293 -14.51 8.97 8.29
CA SER A 293 -14.54 9.43 6.90
C SER A 293 -13.45 8.75 6.05
N GLY A 294 -13.61 8.77 4.73
CA GLY A 294 -12.62 8.23 3.79
C GLY A 294 -11.19 8.78 4.03
N PRO A 295 -11.00 10.10 4.23
CA PRO A 295 -9.70 10.66 4.62
C PRO A 295 -9.15 10.11 5.95
N GLN A 296 -9.99 9.94 6.97
CA GLN A 296 -9.57 9.37 8.26
C GLN A 296 -9.16 7.90 8.12
N LEU A 297 -9.88 7.11 7.31
CA LEU A 297 -9.51 5.73 6.99
C LEU A 297 -8.19 5.67 6.21
N LEU A 298 -8.01 6.55 5.22
CA LEU A 298 -6.78 6.62 4.44
C LEU A 298 -5.58 7.00 5.32
N GLN A 299 -5.74 7.99 6.21
CA GLN A 299 -4.73 8.34 7.19
C GLN A 299 -4.38 7.17 8.11
N ALA A 300 -5.38 6.40 8.54
CA ALA A 300 -5.17 5.23 9.39
C ALA A 300 -4.44 4.09 8.65
N LEU A 301 -4.74 3.86 7.36
CA LEU A 301 -4.01 2.92 6.50
C LEU A 301 -2.54 3.33 6.32
N GLN A 302 -2.30 4.62 6.14
CA GLN A 302 -0.97 5.22 6.02
C GLN A 302 -0.23 5.31 7.36
N SER A 303 -0.88 4.94 8.47
CA SER A 303 -0.30 5.07 9.79
C SER A 303 0.97 4.23 9.93
N PRO A 304 2.05 4.80 10.47
CA PRO A 304 3.24 4.05 10.91
C PRO A 304 2.91 3.01 11.98
N ASP A 305 1.95 3.33 12.85
CA ASP A 305 1.65 2.53 14.04
C ASP A 305 1.03 1.18 13.64
N PRO A 306 1.71 0.06 13.93
CA PRO A 306 1.19 -1.28 13.68
C PRO A 306 -0.20 -1.52 14.26
N LYS A 307 -0.51 -0.94 15.42
CA LYS A 307 -1.81 -1.10 16.09
C LYS A 307 -2.91 -0.45 15.27
N VAL A 308 -2.70 0.78 14.84
CA VAL A 308 -3.63 1.51 13.97
C VAL A 308 -3.83 0.78 12.64
N GLN A 309 -2.77 0.23 12.03
CA GLN A 309 -2.89 -0.55 10.80
C GLN A 309 -3.64 -1.88 11.01
N LEU A 310 -3.43 -2.57 12.13
CA LEU A 310 -4.16 -3.79 12.47
C LEU A 310 -5.64 -3.52 12.74
N ASP A 311 -5.96 -2.48 13.52
CA ASP A 311 -7.34 -2.08 13.81
C ASP A 311 -8.07 -1.68 12.51
N THR A 312 -7.38 -0.96 11.63
CA THR A 312 -7.92 -0.55 10.34
C THR A 312 -8.12 -1.77 9.41
N LEU A 313 -7.19 -2.73 9.42
CA LEU A 313 -7.36 -3.99 8.70
C LEU A 313 -8.52 -4.81 9.25
N ALA A 314 -8.67 -4.93 10.56
CA ALA A 314 -9.78 -5.64 11.18
C ALA A 314 -11.13 -4.99 10.82
N SER A 315 -11.21 -3.66 10.87
CA SER A 315 -12.38 -2.89 10.41
C SER A 315 -12.68 -3.17 8.93
N PHE A 316 -11.66 -3.17 8.06
CA PHE A 316 -11.84 -3.52 6.64
C PHE A 316 -12.33 -4.95 6.45
N VAL A 317 -11.77 -5.93 7.17
CA VAL A 317 -12.22 -7.33 7.09
C VAL A 317 -13.70 -7.47 7.44
N ARG A 318 -14.17 -6.74 8.46
CA ARG A 318 -15.58 -6.78 8.90
C ARG A 318 -16.54 -6.09 7.96
N HIS A 319 -16.16 -4.92 7.44
CA HIS A 319 -17.12 -4.00 6.83
C HIS A 319 -16.78 -3.62 5.40
N GLY A 320 -15.53 -3.74 4.99
CA GLY A 320 -15.08 -3.39 3.65
C GLY A 320 -15.61 -4.35 2.59
N GLU A 321 -15.76 -3.82 1.37
CA GLU A 321 -16.05 -4.62 0.18
C GLU A 321 -14.82 -5.44 -0.23
N ASP A 322 -14.99 -6.76 -0.33
CA ASP A 322 -13.97 -7.67 -0.83
C ASP A 322 -13.80 -7.57 -2.36
N ALA A 323 -12.78 -8.23 -2.92
CA ALA A 323 -12.49 -8.19 -4.36
C ALA A 323 -13.57 -8.86 -5.25
N ARG A 324 -14.62 -9.42 -4.64
CA ARG A 324 -15.79 -9.98 -5.33
C ARG A 324 -17.03 -9.10 -5.16
N GLY A 325 -16.89 -7.90 -4.63
CA GLY A 325 -17.98 -6.94 -4.49
C GLY A 325 -18.90 -7.21 -3.30
N ARG A 326 -18.42 -7.87 -2.23
CA ARG A 326 -19.23 -8.17 -1.05
C ARG A 326 -18.68 -7.50 0.21
N HIS A 327 -19.47 -6.62 0.83
CA HIS A 327 -19.20 -6.10 2.17
C HIS A 327 -19.12 -7.23 3.20
N GLY A 328 -18.03 -7.27 3.99
CA GLY A 328 -17.79 -8.34 4.96
C GLY A 328 -17.49 -9.71 4.34
N GLY A 329 -17.33 -9.80 3.01
CA GLY A 329 -17.09 -11.06 2.32
C GLY A 329 -15.74 -11.72 2.66
N LEU A 330 -14.76 -10.92 3.12
CA LEU A 330 -13.49 -11.43 3.65
C LEU A 330 -13.66 -12.03 5.05
N LEU A 331 -14.43 -11.38 5.94
CA LEU A 331 -14.83 -11.95 7.23
C LEU A 331 -15.57 -13.29 7.05
N THR A 332 -16.57 -13.35 6.18
CA THR A 332 -17.31 -14.60 5.92
C THR A 332 -16.37 -15.72 5.47
N ALA A 333 -15.42 -15.40 4.58
CA ALA A 333 -14.43 -16.37 4.12
C ALA A 333 -13.51 -16.83 5.27
N MET A 334 -13.05 -15.91 6.13
CA MET A 334 -12.25 -16.27 7.30
C MET A 334 -13.01 -17.16 8.28
N GLN A 335 -14.28 -16.82 8.58
CA GLN A 335 -15.13 -17.59 9.49
C GLN A 335 -15.45 -19.00 8.95
N SER A 336 -15.48 -19.18 7.63
CA SER A 336 -15.66 -20.50 7.01
C SER A 336 -14.46 -21.44 7.21
N GLY A 337 -13.29 -20.90 7.58
CA GLY A 337 -12.04 -21.66 7.65
C GLY A 337 -11.44 -22.03 6.29
N ASN A 338 -12.04 -21.58 5.18
CA ASN A 338 -11.63 -21.94 3.84
C ASN A 338 -10.65 -20.92 3.24
N CYS A 339 -9.36 -21.26 3.23
CA CYS A 339 -8.30 -20.42 2.67
C CYS A 339 -8.45 -20.15 1.15
N GLU A 340 -9.11 -21.02 0.40
CA GLU A 340 -9.42 -20.79 -1.02
C GLU A 340 -10.45 -19.67 -1.18
N GLN A 341 -11.47 -19.64 -0.30
CA GLN A 341 -12.44 -18.56 -0.27
C GLN A 341 -11.80 -17.25 0.21
N MET A 342 -10.90 -17.30 1.19
CA MET A 342 -10.15 -16.12 1.63
C MET A 342 -9.31 -15.55 0.49
N ALA A 343 -8.58 -16.39 -0.23
CA ALA A 343 -7.78 -15.98 -1.38
C ALA A 343 -8.65 -15.32 -2.47
N ALA A 344 -9.82 -15.89 -2.76
CA ALA A 344 -10.77 -15.35 -3.72
C ALA A 344 -11.45 -14.05 -3.24
N SER A 345 -11.77 -13.92 -1.95
CA SER A 345 -12.27 -12.67 -1.37
C SER A 345 -11.20 -11.57 -1.41
N HIS A 346 -9.94 -11.89 -1.15
CA HIS A 346 -8.88 -10.88 -1.13
C HIS A 346 -8.43 -10.43 -2.52
N ASN A 347 -8.22 -11.37 -3.45
CA ASN A 347 -7.58 -11.11 -4.75
C ASN A 347 -8.51 -11.28 -5.96
N GLY A 348 -9.79 -11.56 -5.73
CA GLY A 348 -10.78 -11.76 -6.78
C GLY A 348 -10.73 -13.16 -7.40
N ALA A 349 -11.65 -13.46 -8.32
CA ALA A 349 -11.83 -14.82 -8.84
C ALA A 349 -10.60 -15.41 -9.57
N ALA A 350 -9.76 -14.56 -10.17
CA ALA A 350 -8.60 -14.97 -10.95
C ALA A 350 -7.31 -15.15 -10.13
N TRP A 351 -7.38 -15.11 -8.79
CA TRP A 351 -6.21 -15.12 -7.91
C TRP A 351 -5.22 -16.27 -8.16
N ARG A 352 -5.70 -17.47 -8.55
CA ARG A 352 -4.83 -18.63 -8.86
C ARG A 352 -3.90 -18.39 -10.05
N THR A 353 -4.31 -17.52 -10.97
CA THR A 353 -3.50 -17.15 -12.14
C THR A 353 -2.27 -16.35 -11.73
N TYR A 354 -2.42 -15.48 -10.72
CA TYR A 354 -1.37 -14.55 -10.30
C TYR A 354 -0.56 -15.09 -9.11
N ASN A 355 -1.19 -15.88 -8.23
CA ASN A 355 -0.54 -16.48 -7.07
C ASN A 355 -1.16 -17.84 -6.72
N PRO A 356 -0.78 -18.94 -7.41
CA PRO A 356 -1.35 -20.27 -7.15
C PRO A 356 -1.05 -20.80 -5.75
N GLY A 357 -0.01 -20.29 -5.08
CA GLY A 357 0.37 -20.68 -3.71
C GLY A 357 -0.38 -19.92 -2.60
N TYR A 358 -1.25 -18.96 -2.94
CA TYR A 358 -1.84 -18.04 -1.97
C TYR A 358 -2.62 -18.74 -0.85
N ALA A 359 -3.58 -19.60 -1.21
CA ALA A 359 -4.39 -20.32 -0.22
C ALA A 359 -3.56 -21.31 0.62
N LEU A 360 -2.55 -21.94 0.02
CA LEU A 360 -1.62 -22.84 0.73
C LEU A 360 -0.80 -22.08 1.78
N ASN A 361 -0.32 -20.89 1.44
CA ASN A 361 0.40 -20.03 2.38
C ASN A 361 -0.49 -19.57 3.52
N LEU A 362 -1.73 -19.15 3.24
CA LEU A 362 -2.69 -18.78 4.30
C LEU A 362 -2.89 -19.92 5.29
N ASN A 363 -3.08 -21.16 4.80
CA ASN A 363 -3.23 -22.33 5.66
C ASN A 363 -1.97 -22.59 6.48
N ARG A 364 -0.78 -22.50 5.86
CA ARG A 364 0.51 -22.63 6.55
C ARG A 364 0.63 -21.62 7.70
N PHE A 365 0.40 -20.34 7.44
CA PHE A 365 0.51 -19.30 8.46
C PHE A 365 -0.54 -19.43 9.57
N ALA A 366 -1.76 -19.87 9.25
CA ALA A 366 -2.77 -20.15 10.26
C ALA A 366 -2.35 -21.29 11.21
N ARG A 367 -1.69 -22.33 10.69
CA ARG A 367 -1.13 -23.42 11.52
C ARG A 367 0.06 -22.96 12.36
N GLU A 368 0.94 -22.13 11.80
CA GLU A 368 2.05 -21.52 12.55
C GLU A 368 1.54 -20.69 13.74
N TYR A 369 0.44 -19.96 13.56
CA TYR A 369 -0.22 -19.25 14.65
C TYR A 369 -0.64 -20.20 15.78
N GLU A 370 -1.34 -21.29 15.45
CA GLU A 370 -1.84 -22.26 16.44
C GLU A 370 -0.69 -22.98 17.18
N GLN A 371 0.37 -23.36 16.47
CA GLN A 371 1.55 -24.00 17.08
C GLN A 371 2.25 -23.09 18.08
N SER A 372 2.38 -21.80 17.76
CA SER A 372 2.97 -20.83 18.69
C SER A 372 2.13 -20.55 19.94
N GLU A 373 0.84 -20.90 19.98
CA GLU A 373 0.06 -20.93 21.23
C GLU A 373 0.39 -22.16 22.07
N GLN A 374 0.55 -23.33 21.43
CA GLN A 374 0.83 -24.59 22.12
C GLN A 374 2.22 -24.59 22.79
N ASP A 375 3.20 -23.91 22.19
CA ASP A 375 4.54 -23.76 22.76
C ASP A 375 4.60 -22.78 23.96
N ARG A 376 3.54 -22.00 24.22
CA ARG A 376 3.39 -21.21 25.45
C ARG A 376 2.82 -22.09 26.58
N LEU A 377 3.62 -23.00 27.14
CA LEU A 377 3.30 -23.63 28.43
C LEU A 377 3.17 -22.56 29.55
N PRO A 378 2.29 -22.75 30.54
CA PRO A 378 2.05 -21.75 31.58
C PRO A 378 3.21 -21.76 32.58
N GLY A 379 3.93 -20.63 32.71
CA GLY A 379 4.85 -20.47 33.85
C GLY A 379 6.10 -19.60 33.68
N ALA A 380 6.38 -18.98 32.53
CA ALA A 380 7.54 -18.09 32.40
C ALA A 380 7.12 -16.66 32.09
N ALA A 381 7.19 -15.78 33.08
CA ALA A 381 7.24 -14.35 32.86
C ALA A 381 8.53 -14.03 32.10
N VAL A 382 8.43 -13.77 30.80
CA VAL A 382 9.60 -13.43 29.98
C VAL A 382 9.84 -11.93 30.09
N GLY A 383 10.82 -11.58 30.93
CA GLY A 383 11.47 -10.28 30.91
C GLY A 383 12.13 -10.03 29.56
N LEU A 384 12.03 -8.79 29.08
CA LEU A 384 12.60 -8.29 27.84
C LEU A 384 14.12 -8.59 27.76
N SER A 385 14.52 -9.53 26.91
CA SER A 385 15.91 -9.73 26.50
C SER A 385 16.01 -9.59 24.99
N THR A 386 16.98 -8.79 24.55
CA THR A 386 17.20 -8.28 23.19
C THR A 386 17.79 -9.31 22.22
N GLN A 387 17.75 -10.59 22.53
CA GLN A 387 18.08 -11.66 21.60
C GLN A 387 17.05 -12.78 21.70
N ASP A 388 16.13 -12.79 20.74
CA ASP A 388 15.13 -13.84 20.57
C ASP A 388 15.82 -15.13 20.09
N PRO A 389 15.91 -16.19 20.91
CA PRO A 389 16.57 -17.44 20.56
C PRO A 389 15.88 -18.19 19.39
N PHE A 390 14.66 -17.79 19.02
CA PHE A 390 13.94 -18.36 17.88
C PHE A 390 14.22 -17.64 16.55
N ALA A 391 14.90 -16.47 16.57
CA ALA A 391 15.24 -15.73 15.35
C ALA A 391 16.21 -16.52 14.44
N GLU A 392 17.22 -17.19 15.01
CA GLU A 392 18.19 -17.98 14.26
C GLU A 392 17.66 -19.34 13.79
N ALA A 393 16.80 -19.98 14.58
CA ALA A 393 16.10 -21.20 14.18
C ALA A 393 15.19 -20.95 12.96
N ARG A 394 14.52 -19.79 12.91
CA ARG A 394 13.65 -19.38 11.78
C ARG A 394 14.43 -18.99 10.52
N LYS A 395 15.57 -18.29 10.65
CA LYS A 395 16.50 -18.07 9.53
C LYS A 395 16.99 -19.39 8.92
N SER A 396 17.30 -20.37 9.76
CA SER A 396 17.81 -21.68 9.36
C SER A 396 16.75 -22.59 8.73
N ALA A 397 15.48 -22.47 9.14
CA ALA A 397 14.37 -23.16 8.48
C ALA A 397 14.06 -22.56 7.10
N TYR A 398 14.19 -21.23 6.95
CA TYR A 398 13.93 -20.54 5.69
C TYR A 398 15.03 -20.73 4.63
N ALA A 399 16.30 -20.79 5.04
CA ALA A 399 17.40 -21.15 4.14
C ALA A 399 17.19 -22.53 3.48
N ARG A 400 16.63 -23.48 4.23
CA ARG A 400 16.26 -24.82 3.74
C ARG A 400 15.11 -24.78 2.71
N SER A 401 14.07 -23.98 2.96
CA SER A 401 12.93 -23.84 2.03
C SER A 401 13.29 -23.11 0.73
N ARG A 402 14.24 -22.17 0.78
CA ARG A 402 14.72 -21.44 -0.41
C ARG A 402 15.53 -22.35 -1.35
N LEU A 403 16.32 -23.29 -0.82
CA LEU A 403 17.07 -24.25 -1.63
C LEU A 403 16.14 -25.23 -2.38
N GLN A 404 15.05 -25.67 -1.74
CA GLN A 404 14.10 -26.61 -2.35
C GLN A 404 13.31 -26.04 -3.55
N LEU A 405 13.06 -24.72 -3.57
CA LEU A 405 12.34 -24.06 -4.68
C LEU A 405 13.19 -23.86 -5.95
N PHE A 406 14.52 -23.94 -5.86
CA PHE A 406 15.43 -23.80 -7.01
C PHE A 406 15.99 -25.12 -7.52
N ASP A 407 15.80 -26.23 -6.80
CA ASP A 407 16.24 -27.57 -7.20
C ASP A 407 15.18 -28.39 -7.95
N THR A 408 13.99 -27.84 -8.20
CA THR A 408 13.02 -28.52 -9.07
C THR A 408 13.23 -28.04 -10.52
N PRO A 409 13.72 -28.89 -11.44
CA PRO A 409 13.87 -28.47 -12.83
C PRO A 409 12.50 -28.10 -13.39
N ALA A 410 12.42 -26.94 -14.05
CA ALA A 410 11.19 -26.45 -14.65
C ALA A 410 10.61 -27.49 -15.63
N PRO A 411 9.30 -27.76 -15.62
CA PRO A 411 8.68 -28.65 -16.59
C PRO A 411 8.91 -28.08 -17.99
N ARG A 412 9.54 -28.87 -18.88
CA ARG A 412 9.72 -28.51 -20.29
C ARG A 412 8.36 -28.43 -20.96
N ILE A 413 7.93 -27.23 -21.30
CA ILE A 413 6.74 -26.99 -22.12
C ILE A 413 7.11 -27.38 -23.57
N PRO A 414 6.42 -28.34 -24.21
CA PRO A 414 6.68 -28.66 -25.60
C PRO A 414 6.22 -27.48 -26.49
N LEU A 415 7.17 -26.89 -27.22
CA LEU A 415 6.89 -25.93 -28.28
C LEU A 415 6.45 -26.72 -29.52
N SER A 416 5.14 -26.82 -29.74
CA SER A 416 4.59 -27.22 -31.03
C SER A 416 3.39 -26.33 -31.32
N VAL A 417 3.64 -25.30 -32.13
CA VAL A 417 2.59 -24.49 -32.76
C VAL A 417 2.71 -24.80 -34.25
N GLU A 418 1.88 -25.69 -34.75
CA GLU A 418 1.61 -25.74 -36.19
C GLU A 418 0.73 -24.54 -36.56
N PRO A 419 1.05 -23.81 -37.63
CA PRO A 419 0.22 -22.71 -38.11
C PRO A 419 -1.06 -23.25 -38.78
N PRO A 420 -2.20 -22.54 -38.68
CA PRO A 420 -3.46 -22.99 -39.24
C PRO A 420 -3.43 -22.96 -40.78
N THR A 421 -3.89 -24.04 -41.41
CA THR A 421 -4.14 -24.15 -42.85
C THR A 421 -5.25 -23.20 -43.29
N PRO A 422 -5.09 -22.48 -44.42
CA PRO A 422 -6.15 -21.65 -44.97
C PRO A 422 -7.17 -22.52 -45.71
N SER A 423 -8.45 -22.40 -45.36
CA SER A 423 -9.56 -22.99 -46.11
C SER A 423 -9.81 -22.18 -47.38
N LEU A 424 -9.91 -22.88 -48.52
CA LEU A 424 -10.52 -22.40 -49.77
C LEU A 424 -12.03 -22.65 -49.74
#